data_AF-A0A8J3ED14-F1
#
_entry.id   AF-A0A8J3ED14-F1
#
_cell.length_a   1.000
_cell.length_b   1.000
_cell.length_c   1.000
_cell.angle_alpha   90.00
_cell.angle_beta   90.00
_cell.angle_gamma   90.00
#
_symmetry.space_group_name_H-M   'P 1'
#
loop_
_entity.id
_entity.type
_entity.pdbx_description
1 polymer ?
#
loop_
_entity_poly.entity_id
_entity_poly.type
_entity_poly.pdbx_seq_one_letter_code
_entity_poly.pdbx_strand_id
1 'polypeptide(L)'
;MSETFDGDWLDLREPFDARARDPALAARLARALPARPRLFDLGAGTGSLLRWLGHFIGRAQAWTLVDADAALIERAFETVAERAEQIGWRVTWPGRKTLLVHTPHGAWRVEALVADLAEAPDNLPLGAADAVVCSALCDLVSRDWVERMAAACAARRLPFYAALNVAGRDRFTPPHPADALVARGFRRDQARDKGFGGAALGPDAPGVLRAAFEARGYRVHTAPSDWILDPREREIADALAVGHARAAMAQERRGARRIAEWLAARRRLAEAGRLAVRVPHRDLLALPSPPLT
;
A
#
# COMPACT_ATOMS: atom_id res chain seq x y z
N MET A 1 17.56 1.80 -6.51
CA MET A 1 16.62 0.66 -6.61
C MET A 1 16.07 0.35 -5.25
N SER A 2 14.75 0.49 -5.13
CA SER A 2 13.97 0.16 -3.94
C SER A 2 13.91 -1.36 -3.69
N GLU A 3 13.61 -1.75 -2.45
CA GLU A 3 13.41 -3.16 -2.06
C GLU A 3 12.23 -3.80 -2.82
N THR A 4 12.37 -5.06 -3.24
CA THR A 4 11.34 -5.81 -3.97
C THR A 4 10.47 -6.66 -3.03
N PHE A 5 9.26 -6.97 -3.47
CA PHE A 5 8.30 -7.79 -2.72
C PHE A 5 7.89 -9.03 -3.51
N ASP A 6 7.61 -10.11 -2.77
CA ASP A 6 7.14 -11.36 -3.33
C ASP A 6 5.67 -11.23 -3.77
N GLY A 7 5.35 -11.61 -5.01
CA GLY A 7 4.00 -11.53 -5.56
C GLY A 7 3.00 -12.44 -4.84
N ASP A 8 3.42 -13.59 -4.33
CA ASP A 8 2.54 -14.51 -3.60
C ASP A 8 2.17 -13.93 -2.23
N TRP A 9 3.09 -13.19 -1.60
CA TRP A 9 2.78 -12.40 -0.41
C TRP A 9 1.75 -11.31 -0.71
N LEU A 10 1.87 -10.61 -1.85
CA LEU A 10 0.93 -9.57 -2.25
C LEU A 10 -0.49 -10.12 -2.49
N ASP A 11 -0.59 -11.30 -3.10
CA ASP A 11 -1.88 -11.94 -3.33
C ASP A 11 -2.50 -12.48 -2.03
N LEU A 12 -1.69 -13.05 -1.12
CA LEU A 12 -2.14 -13.51 0.19
C LEU A 12 -2.75 -12.37 1.03
N ARG A 13 -2.15 -11.18 1.00
CA ARG A 13 -2.62 -10.03 1.79
C ARG A 13 -3.79 -9.26 1.18
N GLU A 14 -4.06 -9.39 -0.12
CA GLU A 14 -5.04 -8.55 -0.83
C GLU A 14 -6.44 -8.54 -0.17
N PRO A 15 -7.04 -9.68 0.25
CA PRO A 15 -8.35 -9.67 0.92
C PRO A 15 -8.35 -8.88 2.23
N PHE A 16 -7.23 -8.88 2.93
CA PHE A 16 -7.05 -8.19 4.22
C PHE A 16 -6.82 -6.69 4.01
N ASP A 17 -6.05 -6.33 2.98
CA ASP A 17 -5.93 -4.96 2.50
C ASP A 17 -7.30 -4.38 2.16
N ALA A 18 -8.08 -5.09 1.34
CA ALA A 18 -9.39 -4.66 0.89
C ALA A 18 -10.38 -4.46 2.05
N ARG A 19 -10.34 -5.33 3.06
CA ARG A 19 -11.16 -5.23 4.29
C ARG A 19 -10.77 -4.06 5.18
N ALA A 20 -9.49 -3.72 5.21
CA ALA A 20 -8.94 -2.73 6.13
C ALA A 20 -9.01 -1.30 5.58
N ARG A 21 -8.87 -1.11 4.27
CA ARG A 21 -8.94 0.21 3.61
C ARG A 21 -10.26 0.93 3.91
N ASP A 22 -10.21 2.24 4.12
CA ASP A 22 -11.38 3.03 4.50
C ASP A 22 -12.25 3.43 3.28
N PRO A 23 -13.49 2.91 3.18
CA PRO A 23 -14.36 3.19 2.03
C PRO A 23 -14.85 4.64 1.99
N ALA A 24 -14.87 5.36 3.11
CA ALA A 24 -15.33 6.74 3.15
C ALA A 24 -14.29 7.71 2.56
N LEU A 25 -12.99 7.43 2.74
CA LEU A 25 -11.89 8.12 2.07
C LEU A 25 -11.90 7.84 0.57
N ALA A 26 -12.08 6.58 0.16
CA ALA A 26 -12.23 6.22 -1.27
C ALA A 26 -13.39 6.97 -1.94
N ALA A 27 -14.58 6.97 -1.31
CA ALA A 27 -15.72 7.71 -1.81
C ALA A 27 -15.48 9.23 -1.85
N ARG A 28 -14.70 9.77 -0.91
CA ARG A 28 -14.33 11.19 -0.88
C ARG A 28 -13.38 11.55 -2.02
N LEU A 29 -12.37 10.73 -2.28
CA LEU A 29 -11.49 10.89 -3.45
C LEU A 29 -12.31 10.81 -4.74
N ALA A 30 -13.17 9.80 -4.88
CA ALA A 30 -14.00 9.61 -6.08
C ALA A 30 -14.86 10.84 -6.42
N ARG A 31 -15.37 11.58 -5.42
CA ARG A 31 -16.11 12.84 -5.60
C ARG A 31 -15.24 14.03 -6.01
N ALA A 32 -13.97 14.03 -5.62
CA ALA A 32 -13.02 15.10 -5.96
C ALA A 32 -12.44 14.95 -7.38
N LEU A 33 -12.54 13.76 -7.96
CA LEU A 33 -12.02 13.42 -9.28
C LEU A 33 -12.94 13.92 -10.42
N PRO A 34 -12.39 14.27 -11.60
CA PRO A 34 -13.18 14.62 -12.78
C PRO A 34 -13.99 13.43 -13.32
N ALA A 35 -14.77 13.65 -14.39
CA ALA A 35 -15.64 12.63 -14.99
C ALA A 35 -14.87 11.43 -15.59
N ARG A 36 -13.64 11.64 -16.06
CA ARG A 36 -12.75 10.59 -16.61
C ARG A 36 -11.35 10.72 -16.01
N PRO A 37 -11.18 10.32 -14.73
CA PRO A 37 -9.93 10.57 -14.03
C PRO A 37 -8.79 9.68 -14.53
N ARG A 38 -7.57 10.22 -14.49
CA ARG A 38 -6.31 9.54 -14.71
C ARG A 38 -5.56 9.42 -13.39
N LEU A 39 -5.30 8.20 -12.94
CA LEU A 39 -4.65 7.93 -11.66
C LEU A 39 -3.28 7.32 -11.87
N PHE A 40 -2.30 7.80 -11.10
CA PHE A 40 -1.00 7.15 -10.97
C PHE A 40 -1.02 6.32 -9.68
N ASP A 41 -0.85 5.00 -9.81
CA ASP A 41 -0.75 4.08 -8.67
C ASP A 41 0.72 3.73 -8.44
N LEU A 42 1.33 4.30 -7.40
CA LEU A 42 2.75 4.14 -7.08
C LEU A 42 2.97 2.90 -6.21
N GLY A 43 3.90 2.03 -6.61
CA GLY A 43 4.09 0.73 -5.97
C GLY A 43 2.87 -0.15 -6.19
N ALA A 44 2.40 -0.22 -7.44
CA ALA A 44 1.15 -0.87 -7.79
C ALA A 44 1.13 -2.36 -7.42
N GLY A 45 2.30 -3.01 -7.31
CA GLY A 45 2.41 -4.43 -7.01
C GLY A 45 1.58 -5.26 -7.98
N THR A 46 0.71 -6.13 -7.49
CA THR A 46 -0.21 -6.93 -8.32
C THR A 46 -1.49 -6.18 -8.70
N GLY A 47 -1.59 -4.86 -8.51
CA GLY A 47 -2.74 -4.03 -8.94
C GLY A 47 -3.94 -4.04 -7.98
N SER A 48 -3.73 -4.38 -6.70
CA SER A 48 -4.81 -4.55 -5.71
C SER A 48 -5.52 -3.24 -5.35
N LEU A 49 -4.82 -2.10 -5.39
CA LEU A 49 -5.44 -0.81 -5.09
C LEU A 49 -6.36 -0.36 -6.23
N LEU A 50 -5.93 -0.49 -7.49
CA LEU A 50 -6.80 -0.27 -8.66
C LEU A 50 -8.08 -1.10 -8.58
N ARG A 51 -7.95 -2.41 -8.33
CA ARG A 51 -9.12 -3.30 -8.26
C ARG A 51 -10.07 -2.91 -7.13
N TRP A 52 -9.56 -2.39 -6.02
CA TRP A 52 -10.40 -1.96 -4.91
C TRP A 52 -11.02 -0.57 -5.16
N LEU A 53 -10.20 0.44 -5.45
CA LEU A 53 -10.61 1.85 -5.56
C LEU A 53 -11.45 2.11 -6.81
N GLY A 54 -11.22 1.37 -7.89
CA GLY A 54 -11.92 1.54 -9.16
C GLY A 54 -13.45 1.39 -9.03
N HIS A 55 -13.91 0.52 -8.12
CA HIS A 55 -15.34 0.35 -7.83
C HIS A 55 -15.97 1.59 -7.19
N PHE A 56 -15.23 2.33 -6.36
CA PHE A 56 -15.71 3.56 -5.72
C PHE A 56 -15.74 4.74 -6.70
N ILE A 57 -14.83 4.77 -7.68
CA ILE A 57 -14.84 5.78 -8.74
C ILE A 57 -16.07 5.57 -9.63
N GLY A 58 -16.44 4.32 -9.92
CA GLY A 58 -17.76 3.97 -10.47
C GLY A 58 -18.08 4.61 -11.82
N ARG A 59 -17.06 4.91 -12.62
CA ARG A 59 -17.17 5.50 -13.96
C ARG A 59 -15.94 5.16 -14.82
N ALA A 60 -15.97 5.55 -16.09
CA ALA A 60 -14.80 5.42 -16.96
C ALA A 60 -13.57 6.13 -16.37
N GLN A 61 -12.43 5.45 -16.39
CA GLN A 61 -11.21 5.88 -15.69
C GLN A 61 -9.96 5.31 -16.36
N ALA A 62 -8.82 5.95 -16.14
CA ALA A 62 -7.52 5.51 -16.63
C ALA A 62 -6.52 5.40 -15.48
N TRP A 63 -5.69 4.38 -15.52
CA TRP A 63 -4.73 4.04 -14.50
C TRP A 63 -3.36 3.82 -15.13
N THR A 64 -2.34 4.45 -14.56
CA THR A 64 -0.94 4.12 -14.80
C THR A 64 -0.41 3.41 -13.57
N LEU A 65 -0.19 2.09 -13.69
CA LEU A 65 0.44 1.29 -12.66
C LEU A 65 1.95 1.52 -12.72
N VAL A 66 2.50 2.07 -11.66
CA VAL A 66 3.92 2.38 -11.53
C VAL A 66 4.56 1.44 -10.53
N ASP A 67 5.57 0.69 -10.97
CA ASP A 67 6.35 -0.18 -10.10
C ASP A 67 7.80 -0.25 -10.60
N ALA A 68 8.73 -0.56 -9.71
CA ALA A 68 10.12 -0.80 -10.08
C ALA A 68 10.30 -2.21 -10.67
N ASP A 69 9.40 -3.14 -10.35
CA ASP A 69 9.45 -4.53 -10.79
C ASP A 69 8.51 -4.78 -11.98
N ALA A 70 9.10 -5.05 -13.15
CA ALA A 70 8.35 -5.35 -14.36
C ALA A 70 7.53 -6.65 -14.26
N ALA A 71 7.99 -7.64 -13.48
CA ALA A 71 7.28 -8.90 -13.29
C ALA A 71 6.02 -8.71 -12.43
N LEU A 72 6.07 -7.82 -11.42
CA LEU A 72 4.87 -7.46 -10.65
C LEU A 72 3.85 -6.74 -11.52
N ILE A 73 4.28 -5.86 -12.41
CA ILE A 73 3.39 -5.20 -13.39
C ILE A 73 2.74 -6.22 -14.33
N GLU A 74 3.50 -7.17 -14.86
CA GLU A 74 2.95 -8.24 -15.72
C GLU A 74 1.88 -9.04 -14.97
N ARG A 75 2.20 -9.50 -13.76
CA ARG A 75 1.26 -10.19 -12.87
C ARG A 75 0.04 -9.32 -12.53
N ALA A 76 0.20 -8.01 -12.39
CA ALA A 76 -0.92 -7.10 -12.14
C ALA A 76 -1.90 -7.06 -13.30
N PHE A 77 -1.40 -7.04 -14.54
CA PHE A 77 -2.23 -7.05 -15.73
C PHE A 77 -3.00 -8.37 -15.87
N GLU A 78 -2.32 -9.50 -15.67
CA GLU A 78 -2.94 -10.83 -15.64
C GLU A 78 -4.03 -10.89 -14.56
N THR A 79 -3.70 -10.51 -13.33
CA THR A 79 -4.65 -10.54 -12.21
C THR A 79 -5.85 -9.62 -12.46
N VAL A 80 -5.64 -8.41 -12.98
CA VAL A 80 -6.77 -7.50 -13.30
C VAL A 80 -7.66 -8.10 -14.38
N ALA A 81 -7.09 -8.72 -15.42
CA ALA A 81 -7.86 -9.37 -16.48
C ALA A 81 -8.66 -10.56 -15.94
N GLU A 82 -8.00 -11.49 -15.25
CA GLU A 82 -8.61 -12.70 -14.70
C GLU A 82 -9.74 -12.38 -13.71
N ARG A 83 -9.51 -11.42 -12.80
CA ARG A 83 -10.52 -11.03 -11.81
C ARG A 83 -11.74 -10.38 -12.46
N ALA A 84 -11.53 -9.57 -13.50
CA ALA A 84 -12.62 -8.98 -14.26
C ALA A 84 -13.46 -10.05 -14.99
N GLU A 85 -12.81 -11.02 -15.64
CA GLU A 85 -13.49 -12.10 -16.35
C GLU A 85 -14.25 -13.03 -15.39
N GLN A 86 -13.69 -13.32 -14.20
CA GLN A 86 -14.35 -14.09 -13.15
C GLN A 86 -15.69 -13.50 -12.69
N ILE A 87 -15.85 -12.18 -12.75
CA ILE A 87 -17.11 -11.49 -12.43
C ILE A 87 -17.94 -11.12 -13.69
N GLY A 88 -17.56 -11.65 -14.85
CA GLY A 88 -18.30 -11.49 -16.11
C GLY A 88 -18.04 -10.19 -16.86
N TRP A 89 -17.01 -9.43 -16.51
CA TRP A 89 -16.62 -8.23 -17.26
C TRP A 89 -15.72 -8.60 -18.43
N ARG A 90 -16.00 -8.02 -19.60
CA ARG A 90 -15.17 -8.25 -20.79
C ARG A 90 -13.84 -7.53 -20.65
N VAL A 91 -12.76 -8.17 -21.10
CA VAL A 91 -11.42 -7.60 -21.16
C VAL A 91 -10.97 -7.54 -22.63
N THR A 92 -10.30 -6.46 -23.03
CA THR A 92 -9.72 -6.32 -24.38
C THR A 92 -8.35 -5.65 -24.33
N TRP A 93 -7.51 -5.94 -25.32
CA TRP A 93 -6.16 -5.42 -25.43
C TRP A 93 -6.02 -4.59 -26.72
N PRO A 94 -6.31 -3.27 -26.70
CA PRO A 94 -6.15 -2.41 -27.88
C PRO A 94 -4.69 -2.28 -28.34
N GLY A 95 -3.73 -2.68 -27.51
CA GLY A 95 -2.33 -2.79 -27.85
C GLY A 95 -1.56 -3.54 -26.78
N ARG A 96 -0.28 -3.83 -27.02
CA ARG A 96 0.58 -4.63 -26.13
C ARG A 96 0.75 -4.07 -24.71
N LYS A 97 0.54 -2.78 -24.51
CA LYS A 97 0.79 -2.06 -23.24
C LYS A 97 -0.46 -1.51 -22.59
N THR A 98 -1.64 -1.85 -23.11
CA THR A 98 -2.89 -1.26 -22.66
C THR A 98 -3.93 -2.36 -22.49
N LEU A 99 -4.45 -2.45 -21.28
CA LEU A 99 -5.56 -3.31 -20.91
C LEU A 99 -6.83 -2.44 -20.79
N LEU A 100 -7.94 -2.90 -21.34
CA LEU A 100 -9.26 -2.30 -21.14
C LEU A 100 -10.18 -3.30 -20.46
N VAL A 101 -10.68 -2.95 -19.28
CA VAL A 101 -11.73 -3.69 -18.58
C VAL A 101 -13.07 -3.00 -18.82
N HIS A 102 -14.03 -3.69 -19.42
CA HIS A 102 -15.35 -3.15 -19.77
C HIS A 102 -16.33 -3.39 -18.62
N THR A 103 -16.46 -2.41 -17.74
CA THR A 103 -17.41 -2.47 -16.60
C THR A 103 -18.78 -1.91 -16.99
N PRO A 104 -19.86 -2.24 -16.25
CA PRO A 104 -21.19 -1.64 -16.46
C PRO A 104 -21.22 -0.11 -16.36
N HIS A 105 -20.24 0.51 -15.68
CA HIS A 105 -20.18 1.94 -15.44
C HIS A 105 -19.15 2.68 -16.31
N GLY A 106 -18.47 1.96 -17.21
CA GLY A 106 -17.47 2.53 -18.13
C GLY A 106 -16.17 1.75 -18.13
N ALA A 107 -15.37 1.95 -19.18
CA ALA A 107 -14.12 1.22 -19.34
C ALA A 107 -13.05 1.70 -18.35
N TRP A 108 -12.33 0.77 -17.75
CA TRP A 108 -11.09 1.03 -17.01
C TRP A 108 -9.92 0.79 -17.96
N ARG A 109 -9.20 1.87 -18.29
CA ARG A 109 -7.95 1.78 -19.06
C ARG A 109 -6.79 1.59 -18.10
N VAL A 110 -5.98 0.58 -18.31
CA VAL A 110 -4.81 0.28 -17.47
C VAL A 110 -3.56 0.26 -18.35
N GLU A 111 -2.56 1.01 -17.94
CA GLU A 111 -1.26 1.16 -18.59
C GLU A 111 -0.14 0.95 -17.56
N ALA A 112 1.03 0.57 -18.05
CA ALA A 112 2.19 0.27 -17.23
C ALA A 112 3.27 1.34 -17.35
N LEU A 113 3.95 1.63 -16.25
CA LEU A 113 5.19 2.41 -16.21
C LEU A 113 6.17 1.74 -15.25
N VAL A 114 7.21 1.11 -15.80
CA VAL A 114 8.34 0.64 -14.99
C VAL A 114 9.22 1.83 -14.63
N ALA A 115 9.35 2.15 -13.35
CA ALA A 115 10.13 3.30 -12.89
C ALA A 115 10.69 3.06 -11.48
N ASP A 116 11.92 3.51 -11.22
CA ASP A 116 12.46 3.50 -9.86
C ASP A 116 11.67 4.52 -9.01
N LEU A 117 10.95 4.01 -8.02
CA LEU A 117 10.15 4.82 -7.12
C LEU A 117 11.00 5.74 -6.25
N ALA A 118 12.30 5.45 -6.06
CA ALA A 118 13.21 6.33 -5.34
C ALA A 118 13.34 7.71 -5.99
N GLU A 119 13.31 7.75 -7.32
CA GLU A 119 13.44 8.97 -8.13
C GLU A 119 12.11 9.74 -8.25
N ALA A 120 10.98 9.11 -7.92
CA ALA A 120 9.68 9.76 -7.93
C ALA A 120 9.66 10.97 -6.98
N PRO A 121 9.04 12.10 -7.34
CA PRO A 121 8.18 12.29 -8.53
C PRO A 121 8.93 12.70 -9.82
N ASP A 122 10.24 12.91 -9.79
CA ASP A 122 10.96 13.61 -10.87
C ASP A 122 11.00 12.84 -12.20
N ASN A 123 10.89 11.50 -12.14
CA ASN A 123 10.81 10.61 -13.29
C ASN A 123 9.36 10.31 -13.74
N LEU A 124 8.34 10.92 -13.13
CA LEU A 124 6.93 10.62 -13.41
C LEU A 124 6.25 11.74 -14.21
N PRO A 125 5.47 11.42 -15.27
CA PRO A 125 4.75 12.43 -16.06
C PRO A 125 3.46 12.90 -15.37
N LEU A 126 3.57 13.45 -14.16
CA LEU A 126 2.42 13.86 -13.32
C LEU A 126 1.55 14.97 -13.94
N GLY A 127 2.00 15.64 -15.01
CA GLY A 127 1.17 16.61 -15.75
C GLY A 127 -0.07 15.99 -16.41
N ALA A 128 -0.10 14.67 -16.57
CA ALA A 128 -1.24 13.92 -17.08
C ALA A 128 -2.09 13.24 -15.99
N ALA A 129 -1.83 13.49 -14.71
CA ALA A 129 -2.56 12.87 -13.61
C ALA A 129 -3.72 13.77 -13.14
N ASP A 130 -4.77 13.15 -12.63
CA ASP A 130 -5.86 13.77 -11.88
C ASP A 130 -5.83 13.37 -10.38
N ALA A 131 -5.06 12.33 -10.04
CA ALA A 131 -4.67 11.98 -8.67
C ALA A 131 -3.43 11.07 -8.66
N VAL A 132 -2.71 11.08 -7.54
CA VAL A 132 -1.65 10.12 -7.22
C VAL A 132 -2.12 9.27 -6.05
N VAL A 133 -2.00 7.96 -6.18
CA VAL A 133 -2.43 7.01 -5.17
C VAL A 133 -1.33 5.98 -4.91
N CYS A 134 -1.32 5.40 -3.71
CA CYS A 134 -0.44 4.28 -3.36
C CYS A 134 -1.03 3.49 -2.18
N SER A 135 -0.54 2.27 -1.97
CA SER A 135 -0.95 1.41 -0.86
C SER A 135 0.29 0.74 -0.26
N ALA A 136 0.47 0.84 1.07
CA ALA A 136 1.59 0.25 1.80
C ALA A 136 2.98 0.60 1.21
N LEU A 137 3.14 1.85 0.77
CA LEU A 137 4.38 2.40 0.22
C LEU A 137 5.03 3.43 1.16
N CYS A 138 4.24 4.36 1.71
CA CYS A 138 4.81 5.56 2.34
C CYS A 138 5.48 5.30 3.70
N ASP A 139 5.31 4.12 4.29
CA ASP A 139 6.10 3.68 5.45
C ASP A 139 7.51 3.18 5.06
N LEU A 140 7.75 2.91 3.78
CA LEU A 140 9.05 2.47 3.25
C LEU A 140 9.93 3.64 2.78
N VAL A 141 9.33 4.79 2.49
CA VAL A 141 10.04 5.93 1.90
C VAL A 141 10.66 6.83 2.98
N SER A 142 11.60 7.68 2.56
CA SER A 142 12.22 8.69 3.42
C SER A 142 11.31 9.93 3.58
N ARG A 143 11.60 10.76 4.58
CA ARG A 143 10.96 12.08 4.74
C ARG A 143 11.11 12.95 3.49
N ASP A 144 12.31 13.00 2.93
CA ASP A 144 12.62 13.85 1.77
C ASP A 144 11.82 13.42 0.54
N TRP A 145 11.59 12.12 0.37
CA TRP A 145 10.71 11.60 -0.67
C TRP A 145 9.27 12.13 -0.50
N VAL A 146 8.72 12.08 0.72
CA VAL A 146 7.38 12.61 1.01
C VAL A 146 7.30 14.11 0.73
N GLU A 147 8.30 14.89 1.11
CA GLU A 147 8.34 16.33 0.87
C GLU A 147 8.38 16.68 -0.62
N ARG A 148 9.17 15.94 -1.43
CA ARG A 148 9.20 16.10 -2.89
C ARG A 148 7.86 15.72 -3.52
N MET A 149 7.28 14.59 -3.13
CA MET A 149 5.98 14.15 -3.64
C MET A 149 4.87 15.15 -3.30
N ALA A 150 4.81 15.62 -2.04
CA ALA A 150 3.83 16.62 -1.61
C ALA A 150 3.99 17.94 -2.38
N ALA A 151 5.23 18.38 -2.64
CA ALA A 151 5.51 19.57 -3.45
C ALA A 151 5.04 19.40 -4.90
N ALA A 152 5.31 18.24 -5.52
CA ALA A 152 4.91 17.97 -6.90
C ALA A 152 3.38 17.88 -7.07
N CYS A 153 2.69 17.27 -6.10
CA CYS A 153 1.23 17.28 -6.03
C CYS A 153 0.70 18.70 -5.87
N ALA A 154 1.26 19.49 -4.95
CA ALA A 154 0.81 20.86 -4.69
C ALA A 154 0.96 21.79 -5.90
N ALA A 155 2.09 21.71 -6.60
CA ALA A 155 2.34 22.49 -7.82
C ALA A 155 1.28 22.23 -8.92
N ARG A 156 0.61 21.07 -8.89
CA ARG A 156 -0.40 20.64 -9.86
C ARG A 156 -1.80 20.55 -9.25
N ARG A 157 -1.95 20.84 -7.96
CA ARG A 157 -3.18 20.66 -7.18
C ARG A 157 -3.76 19.24 -7.31
N LEU A 158 -2.91 18.21 -7.27
CA LEU A 158 -3.34 16.82 -7.35
C LEU A 158 -3.79 16.31 -5.97
N PRO A 159 -4.97 15.67 -5.85
CA PRO A 159 -5.26 14.76 -4.75
C PRO A 159 -4.18 13.70 -4.57
N PHE A 160 -3.87 13.38 -3.32
CA PHE A 160 -2.96 12.29 -2.96
C PHE A 160 -3.63 11.33 -1.98
N TYR A 161 -3.62 10.04 -2.29
CA TYR A 161 -4.18 8.99 -1.44
C TYR A 161 -3.12 7.94 -1.10
N ALA A 162 -2.93 7.69 0.19
CA ALA A 162 -2.04 6.64 0.67
C ALA A 162 -2.82 5.72 1.60
N ALA A 163 -3.07 4.49 1.14
CA ALA A 163 -3.69 3.46 1.94
C ALA A 163 -2.66 2.67 2.75
N LEU A 164 -3.09 2.14 3.90
CA LEU A 164 -2.39 1.13 4.68
C LEU A 164 -0.98 1.54 5.10
N ASN A 165 -0.81 2.79 5.52
CA ASN A 165 0.45 3.24 6.09
C ASN A 165 0.57 2.67 7.50
N VAL A 166 1.64 1.92 7.78
CA VAL A 166 1.85 1.32 9.11
C VAL A 166 1.78 2.39 10.21
N ALA A 167 1.05 2.10 11.28
CA ALA A 167 0.93 2.94 12.47
C ALA A 167 1.61 2.32 13.71
N GLY A 168 2.28 1.18 13.51
CA GLY A 168 3.06 0.43 14.51
C GLY A 168 2.21 -0.23 15.59
N ARG A 169 2.89 -0.78 16.61
CA ARG A 169 2.28 -1.51 17.75
C ARG A 169 1.54 -2.80 17.36
N ASP A 170 2.13 -3.54 16.43
CA ASP A 170 1.64 -4.85 16.02
C ASP A 170 1.47 -5.77 17.24
N ARG A 171 0.36 -6.51 17.26
CA ARG A 171 -0.02 -7.33 18.41
C ARG A 171 -0.39 -8.73 17.98
N PHE A 172 0.33 -9.71 18.52
CA PHE A 172 0.03 -11.13 18.41
C PHE A 172 -0.63 -11.60 19.71
N THR A 173 -1.77 -12.27 19.63
CA THR A 173 -2.54 -12.76 20.78
C THR A 173 -2.76 -14.27 20.65
N PRO A 174 -2.48 -15.08 21.69
CA PRO A 174 -2.10 -14.71 23.08
C PRO A 174 -0.71 -14.08 23.21
N PRO A 175 -0.42 -13.33 24.30
CA PRO A 175 0.89 -12.71 24.50
C PRO A 175 2.01 -13.76 24.70
N HIS A 176 3.23 -13.40 24.33
CA HIS A 176 4.44 -14.21 24.52
C HIS A 176 5.54 -13.37 25.19
N PRO A 177 6.36 -13.94 26.11
CA PRO A 177 7.46 -13.22 26.78
C PRO A 177 8.53 -12.60 25.88
N ALA A 178 8.49 -12.87 24.58
CA ALA A 178 9.43 -12.37 23.57
C ALA A 178 8.79 -11.37 22.59
N ASP A 179 7.51 -11.01 22.76
CA ASP A 179 6.83 -10.04 21.89
C ASP A 179 7.59 -8.72 21.81
N ALA A 180 8.03 -8.18 22.95
CA ALA A 180 8.79 -6.94 22.99
C ALA A 180 10.17 -7.03 22.30
N LEU A 181 10.80 -8.22 22.32
CA LEU A 181 12.07 -8.46 21.64
C LEU A 181 11.87 -8.46 20.12
N VAL A 182 10.87 -9.20 19.64
CA VAL A 182 10.54 -9.29 18.21
C VAL A 182 10.08 -7.94 17.67
N ALA A 183 9.16 -7.26 18.36
CA ALA A 183 8.65 -5.95 17.95
C ALA A 183 9.77 -4.89 17.88
N ARG A 184 10.76 -4.93 18.79
CA ARG A 184 11.91 -4.02 18.74
C ARG A 184 12.77 -4.28 17.50
N GLY A 185 13.10 -5.55 17.24
CA GLY A 185 13.89 -5.93 16.07
C GLY A 185 13.18 -5.59 14.76
N PHE A 186 11.88 -5.87 14.67
CA PHE A 186 11.06 -5.51 13.52
C PHE A 186 11.03 -4.00 13.27
N ARG A 187 10.84 -3.18 14.32
CA ARG A 187 10.87 -1.71 14.20
C ARG A 187 12.22 -1.19 13.71
N ARG A 188 13.34 -1.78 14.15
CA ARG A 188 14.66 -1.42 13.63
C ARG A 188 14.79 -1.74 12.15
N ASP A 189 14.20 -2.85 11.70
CA ASP A 189 14.19 -3.22 10.29
C ASP A 189 13.35 -2.26 9.45
N GLN A 190 12.18 -1.86 9.97
CA GLN A 190 11.29 -0.87 9.33
C GLN A 190 11.94 0.50 9.17
N ALA A 191 12.88 0.88 10.03
CA ALA A 191 13.56 2.18 9.97
C ALA A 191 14.83 2.18 9.09
N ARG A 192 15.21 1.03 8.50
CA ARG A 192 16.33 0.98 7.55
C ARG A 192 15.99 1.77 6.30
N ASP A 193 17.02 2.20 5.58
CA ASP A 193 16.82 2.66 4.22
C ASP A 193 16.33 1.49 3.33
N LYS A 194 15.22 1.72 2.65
CA LYS A 194 14.55 0.79 1.72
C LYS A 194 14.87 1.11 0.26
N GLY A 195 15.90 1.91 0.02
CA GLY A 195 16.33 2.40 -1.27
C GLY A 195 15.75 3.77 -1.63
N PHE A 196 15.30 4.55 -0.63
CA PHE A 196 14.69 5.88 -0.82
C PHE A 196 15.59 7.03 -0.32
N GLY A 197 16.90 6.78 -0.25
CA GLY A 197 17.92 7.80 0.03
C GLY A 197 17.94 8.29 1.47
N GLY A 198 17.45 7.48 2.41
CA GLY A 198 17.37 7.83 3.83
C GLY A 198 16.61 6.80 4.65
N ALA A 199 16.57 6.99 5.97
CA ALA A 199 15.79 6.13 6.85
C ALA A 199 14.31 6.14 6.46
N ALA A 200 13.72 4.94 6.35
CA ALA A 200 12.30 4.81 6.10
C ALA A 200 11.48 5.33 7.28
N LEU A 201 10.33 5.92 6.98
CA LEU A 201 9.45 6.54 7.97
C LEU A 201 8.80 5.54 8.93
N GLY A 202 8.56 4.31 8.47
CA GLY A 202 7.85 3.29 9.23
C GLY A 202 6.56 3.83 9.87
N PRO A 203 6.35 3.67 11.20
CA PRO A 203 5.14 4.10 11.87
C PRO A 203 4.95 5.63 11.95
N ASP A 204 5.98 6.43 11.60
CA ASP A 204 5.87 7.90 11.58
C ASP A 204 5.26 8.42 10.27
N ALA A 205 5.12 7.57 9.25
CA ALA A 205 4.64 7.96 7.92
C ALA A 205 3.30 8.71 7.91
N PRO A 206 2.24 8.28 8.63
CA PRO A 206 0.97 9.03 8.66
C PRO A 206 1.15 10.46 9.19
N GLY A 207 2.02 10.65 10.18
CA GLY A 207 2.31 11.96 10.76
C GLY A 207 3.06 12.88 9.80
N VAL A 208 4.08 12.34 9.13
CA VAL A 208 4.91 13.08 8.16
C VAL A 208 4.12 13.45 6.90
N LEU A 209 3.36 12.51 6.34
CA LEU A 209 2.47 12.78 5.19
C LEU A 209 1.51 13.92 5.50
N ARG A 210 0.81 13.85 6.63
CA ARG A 210 -0.12 14.90 7.03
C ARG A 210 0.56 16.26 7.12
N ALA A 211 1.68 16.35 7.84
CA ALA A 211 2.40 17.61 8.00
C ALA A 211 2.88 18.19 6.66
N ALA A 212 3.44 17.36 5.78
CA ALA A 212 3.95 17.79 4.48
C ALA A 212 2.84 18.35 3.58
N PHE A 213 1.68 17.70 3.54
CA PHE A 213 0.54 18.15 2.74
C PHE A 213 -0.15 19.38 3.36
N GLU A 214 -0.37 19.41 4.68
CA GLU A 214 -0.98 20.56 5.37
C GLU A 214 -0.12 21.83 5.24
N ALA A 215 1.21 21.70 5.32
CA ALA A 215 2.14 22.81 5.07
C ALA A 215 2.01 23.41 3.65
N ARG A 216 1.41 22.67 2.71
CA ARG A 216 1.15 23.08 1.32
C ARG A 216 -0.32 23.44 1.08
N GLY A 217 -1.09 23.67 2.14
CA GLY A 217 -2.48 24.13 2.06
C GLY A 217 -3.49 23.05 1.71
N TYR A 218 -3.13 21.76 1.84
CA TYR A 218 -4.07 20.66 1.65
C TYR A 218 -4.93 20.45 2.89
N ARG A 219 -6.16 19.99 2.65
CA ARG A 219 -6.99 19.39 3.69
C ARG A 219 -6.70 17.90 3.76
N VAL A 220 -6.18 17.44 4.88
CA VAL A 220 -5.85 16.03 5.10
C VAL A 220 -6.95 15.34 5.89
N HIS A 221 -7.38 14.18 5.40
CA HIS A 221 -8.32 13.28 6.04
C HIS A 221 -7.61 11.98 6.35
N THR A 222 -7.86 11.40 7.53
CA THR A 222 -7.29 10.11 7.91
C THR A 222 -8.32 9.21 8.56
N ALA A 223 -8.16 7.90 8.39
CA ALA A 223 -9.00 6.89 9.01
C ALA A 223 -8.14 5.70 9.48
N PRO A 224 -8.44 5.07 10.62
CA PRO A 224 -7.82 3.78 10.98
C PRO A 224 -8.12 2.74 9.89
N SER A 225 -7.10 1.95 9.54
CA SER A 225 -7.20 0.88 8.53
C SER A 225 -6.45 -0.37 8.99
N ASP A 226 -6.65 -0.72 10.24
CA ASP A 226 -5.97 -1.84 10.87
C ASP A 226 -6.30 -3.17 10.18
N TRP A 227 -5.29 -4.00 9.93
CA TRP A 227 -5.56 -5.41 9.73
C TRP A 227 -5.95 -6.01 11.07
N ILE A 228 -7.16 -6.52 11.16
CA ILE A 228 -7.65 -7.34 12.27
C ILE A 228 -7.80 -8.75 11.76
N LEU A 229 -6.95 -9.66 12.23
CA LEU A 229 -6.93 -11.05 11.81
C LEU A 229 -7.62 -11.95 12.83
N ASP A 230 -8.65 -12.67 12.36
CA ASP A 230 -9.30 -13.73 13.12
C ASP A 230 -8.35 -14.92 13.27
N PRO A 231 -8.35 -15.63 14.42
CA PRO A 231 -7.53 -16.82 14.62
C PRO A 231 -7.64 -17.89 13.53
N ARG A 232 -8.75 -17.96 12.79
CA ARG A 232 -8.97 -18.92 11.69
C ARG A 232 -8.25 -18.53 10.40
N GLU A 233 -7.73 -17.31 10.29
CA GLU A 233 -6.97 -16.80 9.14
C GLU A 233 -5.50 -17.26 9.22
N ARG A 234 -5.31 -18.58 9.22
CA ARG A 234 -4.07 -19.26 9.66
C ARG A 234 -2.86 -18.90 8.81
N GLU A 235 -3.03 -18.88 7.50
CA GLU A 235 -1.93 -18.72 6.53
C GLU A 235 -1.29 -17.34 6.65
N ILE A 236 -2.09 -16.27 6.61
CA ILE A 236 -1.56 -14.91 6.77
C ILE A 236 -1.00 -14.68 8.18
N ALA A 237 -1.56 -15.30 9.21
CA ALA A 237 -1.05 -15.19 10.58
C ALA A 237 0.34 -15.86 10.72
N ASP A 238 0.55 -17.02 10.09
CA ASP A 238 1.87 -17.68 10.01
C ASP A 238 2.85 -16.81 9.22
N ALA A 239 2.46 -16.33 8.04
CA ALA A 239 3.29 -15.49 7.19
C ALA A 239 3.75 -14.20 7.90
N LEU A 240 2.85 -13.53 8.62
CA LEU A 240 3.18 -12.36 9.44
C LEU A 240 4.17 -12.71 10.55
N ALA A 241 3.95 -13.80 11.28
CA ALA A 241 4.86 -14.23 12.33
C ALA A 241 6.26 -14.54 11.76
N VAL A 242 6.34 -15.25 10.64
CA VAL A 242 7.61 -15.55 9.95
C VAL A 242 8.33 -14.27 9.55
N GLY A 243 7.63 -13.31 8.92
CA GLY A 243 8.20 -12.03 8.51
C GLY A 243 8.77 -11.22 9.69
N HIS A 244 7.99 -11.11 10.78
CA HIS A 244 8.42 -10.40 11.99
C HIS A 244 9.65 -11.05 12.63
N ALA A 245 9.66 -12.39 12.76
CA ALA A 245 10.79 -13.11 13.32
C ALA A 245 12.06 -12.94 12.46
N ARG A 246 11.94 -13.07 11.13
CA ARG A 246 13.07 -12.92 10.20
C ARG A 246 13.71 -11.53 10.31
N ALA A 247 12.89 -10.48 10.25
CA ALA A 247 13.35 -9.11 10.40
C ALA A 247 13.97 -8.87 11.80
N ALA A 248 13.34 -9.38 12.86
CA ALA A 248 13.89 -9.25 14.21
C ALA A 248 15.24 -9.97 14.37
N MET A 249 15.41 -11.16 13.79
CA MET A 249 16.68 -11.90 13.85
C MET A 249 17.83 -11.14 13.17
N ALA A 250 17.55 -10.42 12.08
CA ALA A 250 18.55 -9.60 11.39
C ALA A 250 19.09 -8.47 12.28
N GLN A 251 18.25 -7.91 13.15
CA GLN A 251 18.57 -6.75 13.99
C GLN A 251 18.98 -7.10 15.43
N GLU A 252 18.58 -8.26 15.95
CA GLU A 252 18.70 -8.64 17.37
C GLU A 252 19.46 -9.96 17.56
N ARG A 253 20.71 -10.02 17.09
CA ARG A 253 21.53 -11.27 17.05
C ARG A 253 21.62 -12.00 18.40
N ARG A 254 21.77 -11.28 19.51
CA ARG A 254 21.83 -11.85 20.87
C ARG A 254 20.50 -12.48 21.32
N GLY A 255 19.40 -12.13 20.66
CA GLY A 255 18.06 -12.63 20.92
C GLY A 255 17.64 -13.82 20.06
N ALA A 256 18.49 -14.30 19.14
CA ALA A 256 18.12 -15.26 18.08
C ALA A 256 17.36 -16.49 18.60
N ARG A 257 17.86 -17.14 19.67
CA ARG A 257 17.19 -18.31 20.28
C ARG A 257 15.76 -17.99 20.74
N ARG A 258 15.57 -16.87 21.45
CA ARG A 258 14.25 -16.44 21.96
C ARG A 258 13.30 -16.06 20.82
N ILE A 259 13.82 -15.51 19.73
CA ILE A 259 13.04 -15.17 18.53
C ILE A 259 12.62 -16.45 17.80
N ALA A 260 13.49 -17.45 17.71
CA ALA A 260 13.15 -18.75 17.13
C ALA A 260 12.09 -19.48 17.95
N GLU A 261 12.20 -19.46 19.28
CA GLU A 261 11.18 -20.01 20.19
C GLU A 261 9.84 -19.28 20.06
N TRP A 262 9.88 -17.95 19.98
CA TRP A 262 8.70 -17.12 19.71
C TRP A 262 8.03 -17.53 18.40
N LEU A 263 8.81 -17.64 17.31
CA LEU A 263 8.30 -18.02 16.01
C LEU A 263 7.64 -19.39 16.09
N ALA A 264 8.34 -20.41 16.61
CA ALA A 264 7.79 -21.75 16.76
C ALA A 264 6.48 -21.77 17.55
N ALA A 265 6.35 -20.95 18.61
CA ALA A 265 5.11 -20.79 19.35
C ALA A 265 4.01 -20.14 18.51
N ARG A 266 4.32 -19.10 17.71
CA ARG A 266 3.36 -18.45 16.81
C ARG A 266 2.86 -19.38 15.72
N ARG A 267 3.75 -20.14 15.07
CA ARG A 267 3.37 -21.10 14.02
C ARG A 267 2.40 -22.17 14.53
N ARG A 268 2.68 -22.75 15.72
CA ARG A 268 1.76 -23.71 16.37
C ARG A 268 0.40 -23.10 16.68
N LEU A 269 0.34 -21.83 17.10
CA LEU A 269 -0.92 -21.14 17.36
C LEU A 269 -1.68 -20.83 16.06
N ALA A 270 -0.98 -20.44 14.99
CA ALA A 270 -1.57 -20.18 13.68
C ALA A 270 -2.16 -21.48 13.10
N GLU A 271 -1.40 -22.57 13.10
CA GLU A 271 -1.84 -23.90 12.64
C GLU A 271 -3.09 -24.38 13.39
N ALA A 272 -3.12 -24.19 14.71
CA ALA A 272 -4.25 -24.55 15.56
C ALA A 272 -5.46 -23.60 15.42
N GLY A 273 -5.38 -22.53 14.62
CA GLY A 273 -6.44 -21.55 14.48
C GLY A 273 -6.68 -20.70 15.73
N ARG A 274 -5.61 -20.37 16.46
CA ARG A 274 -5.63 -19.73 17.80
C ARG A 274 -4.79 -18.46 17.89
N LEU A 275 -4.19 -18.00 16.78
CA LEU A 275 -3.37 -16.79 16.73
C LEU A 275 -4.16 -15.63 16.13
N ALA A 276 -4.60 -14.69 16.97
CA ALA A 276 -5.13 -13.41 16.48
C ALA A 276 -3.98 -12.42 16.29
N VAL A 277 -4.06 -11.61 15.23
CA VAL A 277 -3.07 -10.56 14.93
C VAL A 277 -3.77 -9.25 14.66
N ARG A 278 -3.22 -8.15 15.19
CA ARG A 278 -3.59 -6.80 14.79
C ARG A 278 -2.35 -6.08 14.28
N VAL A 279 -2.41 -5.57 13.05
CA VAL A 279 -1.38 -4.70 12.46
C VAL A 279 -2.03 -3.34 12.23
N PRO A 280 -1.75 -2.34 13.08
CA PRO A 280 -2.35 -1.03 12.92
C PRO A 280 -1.85 -0.31 11.67
N HIS A 281 -2.78 0.22 10.88
CA HIS A 281 -2.47 1.10 9.76
C HIS A 281 -3.38 2.33 9.79
N ARG A 282 -3.03 3.30 8.94
CA ARG A 282 -3.83 4.49 8.72
C ARG A 282 -3.88 4.84 7.25
N ASP A 283 -5.08 5.03 6.75
CA ASP A 283 -5.31 5.59 5.43
C ASP A 283 -5.27 7.11 5.52
N LEU A 284 -4.79 7.75 4.46
CA LEU A 284 -4.65 9.19 4.35
C LEU A 284 -5.12 9.65 2.96
N LEU A 285 -5.97 10.66 2.94
CA LEU A 285 -6.37 11.39 1.74
C LEU A 285 -6.05 12.87 1.93
N ALA A 286 -5.17 13.40 1.08
CA ALA A 286 -4.89 14.83 1.00
C ALA A 286 -5.64 15.41 -0.23
N LEU A 287 -6.50 16.40 0.00
CA LEU A 287 -7.19 17.13 -1.05
C LEU A 287 -6.69 18.58 -1.12
N PRO A 288 -6.45 19.14 -2.33
CA PRO A 288 -6.11 20.54 -2.47
C PRO A 288 -7.29 21.40 -1.97
N SER A 289 -7.00 22.46 -1.22
CA SER A 289 -8.05 23.42 -0.83
C SER A 289 -8.62 24.11 -2.07
N PRO A 290 -9.93 24.45 -2.10
CA PRO A 290 -10.49 25.27 -3.17
C PRO A 290 -9.67 26.56 -3.32
N PRO A 291 -9.56 27.15 -4.53
CA PRO A 291 -9.00 28.49 -4.65
C PRO A 291 -9.79 29.43 -3.73
N LEU A 292 -9.09 30.33 -3.03
CA LEU A 292 -9.77 31.43 -2.36
C LEU A 292 -10.41 32.27 -3.49
N THR A 293 -11.74 32.22 -3.56
CA THR A 293 -12.55 33.08 -4.43
C THR A 293 -12.54 34.51 -3.96
#